data_AF-A0AAT9QJU3-F1
#
_entry.id   AF-A0AAT9QJU3-F1
#
_cell.length_a   1.000
_cell.length_b   1.000
_cell.length_c   1.000
_cell.angle_alpha   90.00
_cell.angle_beta   90.00
_cell.angle_gamma   90.00
#
_symmetry.space_group_name_H-M   'P 1'
#
loop_
_entity.id
_entity.type
_entity.pdbx_description
1 polymer ?
#
loop_
_entity_poly.entity_id
_entity_poly.type
_entity_poly.pdbx_seq_one_letter_code
_entity_poly.pdbx_strand_id
1 'polypeptide(L)'
;MASVDEFEAEILYREAGRNFATSPFRHRSLTALLRGDPELAETLRAYFDASFDVAECARRMNLHKNTVYYRVGKATRVTGLDFGNPRDSLVALLHIQEWAATPNHASGRK
;
A
#
# COMPACT_ATOMS: atom_id res chain seq x y z
N MET A 1 0.44 22.54 -22.52
CA MET A 1 1.25 21.32 -22.68
C MET A 1 1.84 21.07 -21.31
N ALA A 2 1.29 20.13 -20.55
CA ALA A 2 1.83 19.79 -19.24
C ALA A 2 3.30 19.39 -19.44
N SER A 3 4.23 20.14 -18.83
CA SER A 3 5.66 19.88 -19.01
C SER A 3 6.03 18.59 -18.26
N VAL A 4 7.18 18.01 -18.60
CA VAL A 4 7.73 16.85 -17.88
C VAL A 4 7.82 17.13 -16.37
N ASP A 5 8.01 18.39 -15.97
CA ASP A 5 8.06 18.83 -14.57
C ASP A 5 6.75 18.60 -13.81
N GLU A 6 5.59 18.64 -14.49
CA GLU A 6 4.28 18.42 -13.86
C GLU A 6 4.06 16.94 -13.49
N PHE A 7 4.84 16.03 -14.07
CA PHE A 7 4.73 14.57 -13.85
C PHE A 7 5.99 13.93 -13.30
N GLU A 8 7.03 14.69 -12.97
CA GLU A 8 8.33 14.15 -12.53
C GLU A 8 8.16 13.17 -11.35
N ALA A 9 7.41 13.58 -10.32
CA ALA A 9 7.15 12.75 -9.15
C ALA A 9 6.43 11.43 -9.49
N GLU A 10 5.44 11.49 -10.38
CA GLU A 10 4.68 10.31 -10.81
C GLU A 10 5.53 9.37 -11.66
N ILE A 11 6.39 9.92 -12.53
CA ILE A 11 7.34 9.14 -13.33
C ILE A 11 8.33 8.42 -12.41
N LEU A 12 8.96 9.14 -11.49
CA LEU A 12 9.90 8.58 -10.51
C LEU A 12 9.25 7.51 -9.66
N TYR A 13 8.01 7.72 -9.22
CA TYR A 13 7.25 6.75 -8.45
C TYR A 13 7.00 5.45 -9.23
N ARG A 14 6.54 5.56 -10.49
CA ARG A 14 6.33 4.39 -11.37
C ARG A 14 7.63 3.67 -11.67
N GLU A 15 8.71 4.41 -11.87
CA GLU A 15 10.03 3.81 -12.10
C GLU A 15 10.54 3.07 -10.86
N ALA A 16 10.41 3.65 -9.67
CA ALA A 16 10.74 2.99 -8.42
C ALA A 16 9.95 1.67 -8.24
N GLY A 17 8.65 1.69 -8.55
CA GLY A 17 7.82 0.47 -8.55
C GLY A 17 8.31 -0.60 -9.54
N ARG A 18 8.68 -0.22 -10.76
CA ARG A 18 9.24 -1.14 -11.76
C ARG A 18 10.58 -1.72 -11.34
N ASN A 19 11.48 -0.88 -10.84
CA ASN A 19 12.80 -1.30 -10.34
C ASN A 19 12.66 -2.22 -9.11
N PHE A 20 11.67 -1.96 -8.26
CA PHE A 20 11.35 -2.84 -7.15
C PHE A 20 10.83 -4.20 -7.63
N ALA A 21 9.96 -4.23 -8.64
CA ALA A 21 9.44 -5.47 -9.20
C ALA A 21 10.53 -6.38 -9.78
N THR A 22 11.61 -5.82 -10.34
CA THR A 22 12.76 -6.59 -10.86
C THR A 22 13.77 -7.00 -9.78
N SER A 23 13.74 -6.39 -8.60
CA SER A 23 14.58 -6.77 -7.46
C SER A 23 14.18 -8.15 -6.92
N PRO A 24 15.12 -8.99 -6.45
CA PRO A 24 14.80 -10.26 -5.78
C PRO A 24 14.41 -10.11 -4.30
N PHE A 25 14.63 -8.94 -3.69
CA PHE A 25 14.45 -8.74 -2.24
C PHE A 25 13.04 -8.28 -1.90
N ARG A 26 12.41 -8.94 -0.91
CA ARG A 26 11.05 -8.65 -0.44
C ARG A 26 10.98 -8.71 1.08
N HIS A 27 10.21 -7.81 1.68
CA HIS A 27 9.83 -7.90 3.08
C HIS A 27 8.87 -9.09 3.29
N ARG A 28 9.44 -10.24 3.66
CA ARG A 28 8.76 -11.55 3.68
C ARG A 28 7.38 -11.51 4.36
N SER A 29 7.28 -10.96 5.56
CA SER A 29 6.02 -10.91 6.33
C SER A 29 4.97 -10.00 5.68
N LEU A 30 5.40 -8.93 5.00
CA LEU A 30 4.47 -8.02 4.33
C LEU A 30 3.95 -8.66 3.04
N THR A 31 4.83 -9.27 2.24
CA THR A 31 4.41 -10.03 1.05
C THR A 31 3.43 -11.15 1.41
N ALA A 32 3.70 -11.90 2.48
CA ALA A 32 2.80 -12.96 2.95
C ALA A 32 1.46 -12.38 3.42
N LEU A 33 1.48 -11.27 4.17
CA LEU A 33 0.27 -10.60 4.64
C LEU A 33 -0.60 -10.10 3.49
N LEU A 34 -0.02 -9.40 2.50
CA LEU A 34 -0.77 -8.85 1.36
C LEU A 34 -1.40 -9.95 0.49
N ARG A 35 -0.73 -11.09 0.34
CA ARG A 35 -1.26 -12.23 -0.43
C ARG A 35 -2.29 -13.06 0.34
N GLY A 36 -2.14 -13.16 1.66
CA GLY A 36 -2.99 -13.98 2.52
C GLY A 36 -4.26 -13.29 3.01
N ASP A 37 -4.30 -11.96 2.99
CA ASP A 37 -5.44 -11.16 3.48
C ASP A 37 -5.70 -9.99 2.50
N PRO A 38 -6.37 -10.25 1.35
CA PRO A 38 -6.62 -9.23 0.34
C PRO A 38 -7.36 -8.02 0.89
N GLU A 39 -8.42 -8.21 1.69
CA GLU A 39 -9.16 -7.09 2.26
C GLU A 39 -8.28 -6.17 3.13
N LEU A 40 -7.35 -6.74 3.89
CA LEU A 40 -6.37 -5.95 4.62
C LEU A 40 -5.40 -5.25 3.67
N ALA A 41 -4.96 -5.91 2.60
CA ALA A 41 -4.12 -5.29 1.57
C ALA A 41 -4.82 -4.10 0.89
N GLU A 42 -6.11 -4.23 0.56
CA GLU A 42 -6.93 -3.11 0.11
C GLU A 42 -7.04 -2.00 1.16
N THR A 43 -7.19 -2.34 2.45
CA THR A 43 -7.19 -1.36 3.52
C THR A 43 -5.87 -0.61 3.63
N LEU A 44 -4.73 -1.31 3.53
CA LEU A 44 -3.43 -0.65 3.53
C LEU A 44 -3.29 0.26 2.32
N ARG A 45 -3.65 -0.20 1.12
CA ARG A 45 -3.61 0.67 -0.07
C ARG A 45 -4.43 1.95 0.14
N ALA A 46 -5.69 1.81 0.56
CA ALA A 46 -6.56 2.97 0.82
C ALA A 46 -6.03 3.88 1.95
N TYR A 47 -5.38 3.31 2.96
CA TYR A 47 -4.77 4.05 4.08
C TYR A 47 -3.58 4.90 3.62
N PHE A 48 -2.70 4.33 2.79
CA PHE A 48 -1.58 5.06 2.18
C PHE A 48 -2.07 6.12 1.17
N ASP A 49 -3.09 5.82 0.36
CA ASP A 49 -3.73 6.77 -0.57
C ASP A 49 -4.45 7.93 0.17
N ALA A 50 -4.81 7.71 1.44
CA ALA A 50 -5.38 8.71 2.33
C ALA A 50 -4.31 9.47 3.14
N SER A 51 -3.04 9.40 2.74
CA SER A 51 -1.92 10.06 3.45
C SER A 51 -1.88 9.71 4.94
N PHE A 52 -2.07 8.42 5.26
CA PHE A 52 -2.06 7.88 6.62
C PHE A 52 -3.24 8.33 7.51
N ASP A 53 -4.28 8.94 6.93
CA ASP A 53 -5.49 9.36 7.65
C ASP A 53 -6.48 8.18 7.77
N VAL A 54 -6.67 7.73 9.01
CA VAL A 54 -7.60 6.64 9.35
C VAL A 54 -9.05 7.00 9.08
N ALA A 55 -9.46 8.24 9.34
CA ALA A 55 -10.84 8.69 9.16
C ALA A 55 -11.17 8.81 7.67
N GLU A 56 -10.27 9.38 6.88
CA GLU A 56 -10.43 9.48 5.44
C GLU A 56 -10.39 8.10 4.77
N CYS A 57 -9.48 7.22 5.17
CA CYS A 57 -9.46 5.83 4.71
C CYS A 57 -10.79 5.11 5.03
N ALA A 58 -11.29 5.24 6.27
CA ALA A 58 -12.54 4.63 6.69
C ALA A 58 -13.72 5.13 5.85
N ARG A 59 -13.79 6.44 5.60
CA ARG A 59 -14.80 7.07 4.75
C ARG A 59 -14.73 6.55 3.31
N ARG A 60 -13.54 6.48 2.70
CA ARG A 60 -13.36 5.99 1.32
C ARG A 60 -13.74 4.53 1.16
N MET A 61 -13.51 3.71 2.19
CA MET A 61 -13.81 2.28 2.17
C MET A 61 -15.21 1.92 2.70
N ASN A 62 -16.00 2.91 3.15
CA ASN A 62 -17.26 2.67 3.87
C ASN A 62 -17.10 1.71 5.08
N LEU A 63 -16.02 1.89 5.83
CA LEU A 63 -15.71 1.12 7.04
C LEU A 63 -15.84 2.00 8.28
N HIS A 64 -16.03 1.36 9.44
CA HIS A 64 -15.84 2.06 10.70
C HIS A 64 -14.35 2.32 10.96
N LYS A 65 -14.00 3.49 11.52
CA LYS A 65 -12.61 3.88 11.82
C LYS A 65 -11.84 2.82 12.63
N ASN A 66 -12.50 2.14 13.57
CA ASN A 66 -11.88 1.09 14.39
C ASN A 66 -11.44 -0.11 13.54
N THR A 67 -12.15 -0.42 12.46
CA THR A 67 -11.77 -1.50 11.54
C THR A 67 -10.47 -1.16 10.83
N VAL A 68 -10.33 0.08 10.33
CA VAL A 68 -9.10 0.57 9.71
C VAL A 68 -7.96 0.55 10.73
N TYR A 69 -8.17 1.14 11.91
CA TYR A 69 -7.19 1.14 13.00
C TYR A 69 -6.71 -0.28 13.35
N TYR A 70 -7.63 -1.23 13.49
CA TYR A 70 -7.31 -2.61 13.77
C TYR A 70 -6.49 -3.27 12.65
N ARG A 71 -6.87 -3.08 11.38
CA ARG A 71 -6.17 -3.65 10.22
C ARG A 71 -4.76 -3.07 10.07
N VAL A 72 -4.62 -1.75 10.18
CA VAL A 72 -3.31 -1.07 10.15
C VAL A 72 -2.44 -1.55 11.32
N GLY A 73 -2.98 -1.59 12.54
CA GLY A 73 -2.25 -2.08 13.72
C GLY A 73 -1.88 -3.56 13.61
N LYS A 74 -2.74 -4.40 13.01
CA LYS A 74 -2.41 -5.81 12.70
C LYS A 74 -1.23 -5.88 11.74
N ALA A 75 -1.22 -5.06 10.68
CA ALA A 75 -0.12 -5.01 9.74
C ALA A 75 1.20 -4.61 10.41
N THR A 76 1.23 -3.51 11.18
CA THR A 76 2.41 -3.08 11.95
C THR A 76 2.94 -4.20 12.86
N ARG A 77 2.05 -4.90 13.59
CA ARG A 77 2.49 -6.01 14.48
C ARG A 77 3.06 -7.20 13.72
N VAL A 78 2.47 -7.57 12.58
CA VAL A 78 2.89 -8.74 11.79
C VAL A 78 4.19 -8.46 11.03
N THR A 79 4.36 -7.23 10.54
CA THR A 79 5.51 -6.86 9.72
C THR A 79 6.67 -6.32 10.54
N GLY A 80 6.41 -5.73 11.71
CA GLY A 80 7.39 -4.96 12.47
C GLY A 80 7.71 -3.59 11.87
N LEU A 81 7.01 -3.19 10.79
CA LEU A 81 7.19 -1.90 10.14
C LEU A 81 6.40 -0.82 10.86
N ASP A 82 7.04 0.33 11.11
CA ASP A 82 6.37 1.53 11.58
C ASP A 82 5.92 2.40 10.39
N PHE A 83 4.63 2.39 10.07
CA PHE A 83 4.10 3.20 8.95
C PHE A 83 4.06 4.71 9.25
N GLY A 84 4.39 5.15 10.46
CA GLY A 84 4.70 6.55 10.74
C GLY A 84 6.12 6.94 10.29
N ASN A 85 7.03 5.97 10.14
CA ASN A 85 8.40 6.20 9.71
C ASN A 85 8.48 6.26 8.17
N PRO A 86 9.07 7.32 7.58
CA PRO A 86 9.14 7.46 6.12
C PRO A 86 9.82 6.29 5.38
N ARG A 87 10.86 5.69 5.97
CA ARG A 87 11.59 4.57 5.36
C ARG A 87 10.72 3.32 5.29
N ASP A 88 10.09 2.98 6.41
CA ASP A 88 9.25 1.78 6.52
C ASP A 88 7.97 1.93 5.69
N SER A 89 7.43 3.14 5.62
CA SER A 89 6.33 3.50 4.72
C SER A 89 6.68 3.37 3.25
N LEU A 90 7.89 3.78 2.84
CA LEU A 90 8.34 3.57 1.46
C LEU A 90 8.43 2.07 1.12
N VAL A 91 8.96 1.25 2.02
CA VAL A 91 8.98 -0.22 1.84
C VAL A 91 7.56 -0.74 1.67
N ALA A 92 6.63 -0.32 2.52
CA ALA A 92 5.24 -0.75 2.45
C ALA A 92 4.56 -0.35 1.13
N LEU A 93 4.76 0.90 0.69
CA LEU A 93 4.23 1.43 -0.56
C LEU A 93 4.69 0.63 -1.77
N LEU A 94 5.99 0.35 -1.89
CA LEU A 94 6.53 -0.43 -3.02
C LEU A 94 5.93 -1.84 -3.09
N HIS A 95 5.73 -2.48 -1.94
CA HIS A 95 5.06 -3.77 -1.85
C HIS A 95 3.58 -3.72 -2.21
N ILE A 96 2.87 -2.68 -1.77
CA ILE A 96 1.46 -2.47 -2.10
C ILE A 96 1.29 -2.21 -3.61
N GLN A 97 2.18 -1.42 -4.22
CA GLN A 97 2.17 -1.17 -5.66
C GLN A 97 2.43 -2.44 -6.47
N GLU A 98 3.41 -3.25 -6.07
CA GLU A 98 3.67 -4.55 -6.70
C GLU A 98 2.45 -5.47 -6.60
N TRP A 99 1.85 -5.58 -5.41
CA TRP A 99 0.67 -6.39 -5.19
C TRP A 99 -0.52 -5.89 -6.04
N ALA A 100 -0.73 -4.56 -6.10
CA ALA A 100 -1.78 -3.93 -6.89
C ALA A 100 -1.61 -4.11 -8.40
N ALA A 101 -0.37 -4.18 -8.89
CA ALA A 101 -0.06 -4.40 -10.30
C ALA A 101 -0.28 -5.86 -10.75
N THR A 102 -0.48 -6.79 -9.80
CA THR A 102 -0.69 -8.20 -10.12
C THR A 102 -2.13 -8.41 -10.64
N PRO A 103 -2.33 -8.96 -11.87
CA PRO A 103 -3.62 -8.97 -12.56
C PRO A 103 -4.79 -9.69 -11.85
N ASN A 104 -4.54 -10.43 -10.78
CA ASN A 104 -5.50 -11.38 -10.20
C ASN A 104 -6.31 -10.84 -9.00
N HIS A 105 -6.12 -9.57 -8.61
CA HIS A 105 -6.75 -9.00 -7.39
C HIS A 105 -7.89 -8.01 -7.68
N ALA A 106 -8.13 -7.64 -8.94
CA ALA A 106 -9.21 -6.72 -9.33
C ALA A 106 -10.61 -7.39 -9.42
N SER A 107 -10.71 -8.71 -9.26
CA SER A 107 -11.96 -9.48 -9.38
C SER A 107 -12.51 -9.88 -8.01
N GLY A 108 -12.99 -8.90 -7.26
CA GLY A 108 -13.62 -9.12 -5.94
C GLY A 108 -14.77 -8.17 -5.61
N ARG A 109 -15.08 -7.19 -6.48
CA ARG A 109 -16.29 -6.38 -6.35
C ARG A 109 -17.47 -7.14 -6.96
N LYS A 110 -18.15 -7.94 -6.13
CA LYS A 110 -19.58 -8.21 -6.29
C LYS A 110 -20.37 -7.27 -5.41
#